data_AF-A0A0G4KPH3-F1
#
_entry.id   AF-A0A0G4KPH3-F1
#
_cell.length_a   1.000
_cell.length_b   1.000
_cell.length_c   1.000
_cell.angle_alpha   90.00
_cell.angle_beta   90.00
_cell.angle_gamma   90.00
#
_symmetry.space_group_name_H-M   'P 1'
#
loop_
_entity.id
_entity.type
_entity.pdbx_description
1 polymer ?
#
loop_
_entity_poly.entity_id
_entity_poly.type
_entity_poly.pdbx_seq_one_letter_code
_entity_poly.pdbx_strand_id
1 'polypeptide(L)'
;MRRSSWHNCEGEGNEDEKSVARKKAYKNYGLDLTRGKVIDEIKAGVLEPTISKTRQLKSAVEACISIMRIDTLIKLDPEQRGEEDDGHGH
;
A
#
# COMPACT_ATOMS: atom_id res chain seq x y z
N MET A 1 -37.95 -42.43 -34.53
CA MET A 1 -37.10 -42.20 -33.36
C MET A 1 -36.25 -40.96 -33.60
N ARG A 2 -36.35 -39.97 -32.72
CA ARG A 2 -35.90 -38.58 -32.90
C ARG A 2 -34.38 -38.45 -32.78
N ARG A 3 -33.75 -37.82 -33.78
CA ARG A 3 -32.42 -37.20 -33.67
C ARG A 3 -32.60 -35.82 -33.03
N SER A 4 -32.31 -35.70 -31.75
CA SER A 4 -32.07 -34.42 -31.06
C SER A 4 -30.55 -34.30 -30.92
N SER A 5 -29.85 -33.63 -31.84
CA SER A 5 -29.68 -32.16 -31.85
C SER A 5 -29.39 -31.64 -30.44
N TRP A 6 -28.21 -31.99 -29.93
CA TRP A 6 -27.62 -31.31 -28.80
C TRP A 6 -27.23 -29.91 -29.28
N HIS A 7 -27.94 -28.94 -28.73
CA HIS A 7 -27.80 -27.54 -29.05
C HIS A 7 -26.42 -27.05 -28.65
N ASN A 8 -25.86 -26.24 -29.55
CA ASN A 8 -24.74 -25.34 -29.31
C ASN A 8 -25.06 -24.50 -28.06
N CYS A 9 -24.32 -24.72 -26.96
CA CYS A 9 -24.34 -23.85 -25.79
C CYS A 9 -23.19 -22.85 -25.95
N GLU A 10 -23.38 -21.86 -26.82
CA GLU A 10 -22.54 -20.67 -26.87
C GLU A 10 -23.15 -19.66 -25.89
N GLY A 11 -22.44 -19.32 -24.80
CA GLY A 11 -22.95 -18.31 -23.88
C GLY A 11 -22.24 -18.11 -22.54
N GLU A 12 -21.03 -18.62 -22.30
CA GLU A 12 -20.28 -18.34 -21.05
C GLU A 12 -19.28 -17.17 -21.23
N GLY A 13 -19.80 -16.00 -21.61
CA GLY A 13 -18.95 -14.82 -21.88
C GLY A 13 -19.43 -13.49 -21.32
N ASN A 14 -20.57 -13.41 -20.62
CA ASN A 14 -21.21 -12.11 -20.32
C ASN A 14 -21.17 -11.70 -18.83
N GLU A 15 -21.13 -12.64 -17.90
CA GLU A 15 -21.16 -12.33 -16.45
C GLU A 15 -19.79 -11.87 -15.92
N ASP A 16 -18.71 -12.53 -16.37
CA ASP A 16 -17.34 -12.15 -16.01
C ASP A 16 -16.97 -10.78 -16.55
N GLU A 17 -17.38 -10.46 -17.79
CA GLU A 17 -17.08 -9.18 -18.43
C GLU A 17 -17.78 -8.00 -17.75
N LYS A 18 -19.05 -8.19 -17.32
CA LYS A 18 -19.78 -7.21 -16.49
C LYS A 18 -19.18 -7.05 -15.10
N SER A 19 -18.70 -8.13 -14.49
CA SER A 19 -18.04 -8.07 -13.17
C SER A 19 -16.73 -7.28 -13.25
N VAL A 20 -15.95 -7.45 -14.32
CA VAL A 20 -14.70 -6.72 -14.58
C VAL A 20 -14.99 -5.26 -14.90
N ALA A 21 -16.04 -4.97 -15.67
CA ALA A 21 -16.49 -3.60 -15.94
C ALA A 21 -16.93 -2.88 -14.66
N ARG A 22 -17.70 -3.55 -13.78
CA ARG A 22 -18.06 -3.02 -12.46
C ARG A 22 -16.82 -2.79 -11.60
N LYS A 23 -15.87 -3.74 -11.53
CA LYS A 23 -14.61 -3.59 -10.79
C LYS A 23 -13.77 -2.40 -11.30
N LYS A 24 -13.76 -2.15 -12.62
CA LYS A 24 -13.09 -0.97 -13.20
C LYS A 24 -13.75 0.34 -12.77
N ALA A 25 -15.07 0.37 -12.64
CA ALA A 25 -15.80 1.56 -12.18
C ALA A 25 -15.49 1.93 -10.72
N TYR A 26 -15.12 0.96 -9.88
CA TYR A 26 -14.81 1.20 -8.46
C TYR A 26 -13.36 1.58 -8.16
N LYS A 27 -12.49 1.71 -9.17
CA LYS A 27 -11.06 2.01 -8.97
C LYS A 27 -10.79 3.36 -8.29
N ASN A 28 -11.72 4.30 -8.43
CA ASN A 28 -11.59 5.68 -7.97
C ASN A 28 -12.49 5.97 -6.77
N TYR A 29 -13.04 4.93 -6.15
CA TYR A 29 -13.82 5.08 -4.94
C TYR A 29 -12.87 5.07 -3.75
N GLY A 30 -13.06 6.06 -2.89
CA GLY A 30 -12.34 6.23 -1.64
C GLY A 30 -13.32 6.46 -0.49
N LEU A 31 -12.78 6.92 0.63
CA LEU A 31 -13.53 7.11 1.86
C LEU A 31 -13.59 8.60 2.24
N ASP A 32 -14.80 9.12 2.40
CA ASP A 32 -15.02 10.40 3.04
C ASP A 32 -15.03 10.24 4.55
N LEU A 33 -13.99 10.76 5.21
CA LEU A 33 -13.85 10.67 6.65
C LEU A 33 -14.81 11.62 7.40
N THR A 34 -15.35 12.65 6.75
CA THR A 34 -16.28 13.60 7.40
C THR A 34 -17.68 13.02 7.54
N ARG A 35 -18.11 12.25 6.53
CA ARG A 35 -19.46 11.66 6.46
C ARG A 35 -19.46 10.15 6.71
N GLY A 36 -18.29 9.52 6.76
CA GLY A 36 -18.12 8.08 6.96
C GLY A 36 -18.66 7.23 5.81
N LYS A 37 -18.64 7.75 4.57
CA LYS A 37 -19.25 7.09 3.39
C LYS A 37 -18.22 6.89 2.30
N VAL A 38 -18.40 5.83 1.51
CA VAL A 38 -17.60 5.60 0.30
C VAL A 38 -18.07 6.59 -0.77
N ILE A 39 -17.14 7.33 -1.35
CA ILE A 39 -17.42 8.33 -2.38
C ILE A 39 -16.46 8.18 -3.56
N ASP A 40 -16.87 8.69 -4.72
CA ASP A 40 -16.01 8.80 -5.89
C ASP A 40 -15.04 9.99 -5.69
N GLU A 41 -13.75 9.69 -5.53
CA GLU A 41 -12.70 10.68 -5.21
C GLU A 41 -12.50 11.70 -6.33
N ILE A 42 -12.70 11.30 -7.59
CA ILE A 42 -12.57 12.23 -8.74
C ILE A 42 -13.66 13.30 -8.66
N LYS A 43 -14.91 12.89 -8.42
CA LYS A 43 -16.05 13.83 -8.31
C LYS A 43 -15.95 14.70 -7.06
N ALA A 44 -15.34 14.18 -6.01
CA ALA A 44 -15.07 14.92 -4.78
C ALA A 44 -13.90 15.91 -4.90
N GLY A 45 -13.15 15.87 -6.01
CA GLY A 45 -11.99 16.73 -6.23
C GLY A 45 -10.74 16.30 -5.46
N VAL A 46 -10.72 15.09 -4.91
CA VAL A 46 -9.59 14.55 -4.15
C VAL A 46 -8.66 13.82 -5.11
N LEU A 47 -7.67 14.55 -5.63
CA LEU A 47 -6.68 14.02 -6.58
C LEU A 47 -5.28 14.17 -6.00
N GLU A 48 -4.51 13.08 -6.05
CA GLU A 48 -3.11 13.07 -5.67
C GLU A 48 -2.24 12.67 -6.87
N PRO A 49 -1.09 13.32 -7.09
CA PRO A 49 -0.20 12.96 -8.18
C PRO A 49 0.43 11.57 -7.99
N THR A 50 0.47 10.78 -9.05
CA THR A 50 1.01 9.41 -9.05
C THR A 50 2.46 9.32 -8.56
N ILE A 51 3.26 10.36 -8.79
CA ILE A 51 4.66 10.42 -8.34
C ILE A 51 4.79 10.38 -6.81
N SER A 52 3.85 11.03 -6.10
CA SER A 52 3.82 11.05 -4.64
C SER A 52 3.56 9.64 -4.10
N LYS A 53 2.48 8.99 -4.55
CA LYS A 53 2.14 7.60 -4.18
C LYS A 53 3.28 6.61 -4.49
N THR A 54 3.91 6.76 -5.66
CA THR A 54 5.01 5.86 -6.07
C THR A 54 6.24 6.02 -5.19
N ARG A 55 6.63 7.27 -4.88
CA ARG A 55 7.80 7.55 -4.03
C ARG A 55 7.57 7.09 -2.58
N GLN A 56 6.37 7.29 -2.05
CA GLN A 56 5.99 6.81 -0.72
C GLN A 56 6.14 5.29 -0.61
N LEU A 57 5.59 4.53 -1.57
CA LEU A 57 5.70 3.07 -1.58
C LEU A 57 7.14 2.59 -1.69
N LYS A 58 7.94 3.17 -2.60
CA LYS A 58 9.36 2.83 -2.74
C LYS A 58 10.13 3.07 -1.44
N SER A 59 9.94 4.24 -0.83
CA SER A 59 10.61 4.59 0.43
C SER A 59 10.21 3.66 1.58
N ALA A 60 8.92 3.31 1.68
CA ALA A 60 8.42 2.41 2.72
C ALA A 60 8.99 0.99 2.58
N VAL A 61 9.08 0.49 1.34
CA VAL A 61 9.63 -0.84 1.06
C VAL A 61 11.12 -0.91 1.36
N GLU A 62 11.93 0.09 0.96
CA GLU A 62 13.36 0.13 1.27
C GLU A 62 13.62 0.16 2.78
N ALA A 63 12.83 0.96 3.53
CA ALA A 63 12.91 1.00 4.98
C ALA A 63 12.52 -0.35 5.61
N CYS A 64 11.44 -0.97 5.13
CA CYS A 64 10.97 -2.27 5.62
C CYS A 64 12.01 -3.36 5.39
N ILE A 65 12.57 -3.45 4.18
CA ILE A 65 13.63 -4.41 3.84
C ILE A 65 14.85 -4.19 4.74
N SER A 66 15.22 -2.93 4.97
CA SER A 66 16.36 -2.60 5.84
C SER A 66 16.14 -3.09 7.26
N ILE A 67 14.95 -2.85 7.85
CA ILE A 67 14.60 -3.33 9.20
C ILE A 67 14.54 -4.86 9.24
N MET A 68 13.92 -5.51 8.25
CA MET A 68 13.79 -6.97 8.20
C MET A 68 15.13 -7.69 8.06
N ARG A 69 16.16 -7.02 7.54
CA ARG A 69 17.53 -7.57 7.42
C ARG A 69 18.36 -7.43 8.68
N ILE A 70 17.92 -6.64 9.67
CA ILE A 70 18.61 -6.53 10.95
C ILE A 70 18.32 -7.79 11.75
N ASP A 71 19.31 -8.67 11.86
CA ASP A 71 19.23 -9.87 12.70
C ASP A 71 19.55 -9.56 14.18
N THR A 72 20.53 -8.70 14.42
CA THR A 72 21.01 -8.38 15.77
C THR A 72 21.14 -6.88 15.97
N LEU A 73 20.75 -6.41 17.16
CA LEU A 73 20.87 -5.02 17.59
C LEU A 73 21.74 -4.96 18.85
N ILE A 74 22.94 -4.35 18.74
CA ILE A 74 23.84 -4.11 19.85
C ILE A 74 23.75 -2.63 20.21
N LYS A 75 23.45 -2.32 21.47
CA LYS A 75 23.49 -0.96 22.03
C LYS A 75 24.69 -0.88 22.97
N LEU A 76 25.55 0.10 22.73
CA LEU A 76 26.64 0.44 23.64
C LEU A 76 26.16 1.55 24.56
N ASP A 77 26.42 1.42 25.85
CA ASP A 77 26.26 2.53 26.78
C ASP A 77 27.28 3.63 26.43
N PRO A 78 26.90 4.91 26.51
CA PRO A 78 27.83 6.00 26.22
C PRO A 78 29.02 5.93 27.18
N GLU A 79 30.24 6.03 26.65
CA GLU A 79 31.44 6.11 27.48
C GLU A 79 31.34 7.34 28.38
N GLN A 80 31.38 7.12 29.70
CA GLN A 80 31.57 8.18 30.67
C GLN A 80 33.01 8.67 30.51
N ARG A 81 33.23 9.65 29.62
CA ARG A 81 34.47 10.42 29.59
C ARG A 81 34.62 11.03 30.97
N GLY A 82 35.52 10.47 31.77
CA GLY A 82 35.90 11.05 33.04
C GLY A 82 36.32 12.49 32.81
N GLU A 83 35.70 13.40 33.54
CA GLU A 83 36.25 14.74 33.77
C GLU A 83 37.60 14.51 34.46
N GLU A 84 38.68 14.54 33.68
CA GLU A 84 40.04 14.55 34.21
C GLU A 84 40.25 15.89 34.93
N ASP A 85 40.15 15.81 36.26
CA ASP A 85 40.57 16.79 37.26
C ASP A 85 41.98 17.33 36.93
N ASP A 86 42.04 18.50 36.31
CA ASP A 86 43.24 19.27 36.02
C ASP A 86 43.71 20.04 37.27
N GLY A 87 44.02 19.30 38.33
CA GLY A 87 44.53 19.78 39.60
C GLY A 87 46.06 19.63 39.76
N HIS A 88 46.85 20.42 39.04
CA HIS A 88 48.26 20.66 39.41
C HIS A 88 48.45 22.08 39.93
N GLY A 89 48.16 22.26 41.22
CA GLY A 89 48.55 23.41 42.01
C GLY A 89 49.63 23.03 43.02
N HIS A 90 50.84 23.56 42.79
CA HIS A 90 51.96 23.80 43.72
C HIS A 90 52.65 22.60 44.38
#